data_AF-A0A2R5LA72-F1
#
_entry.id   AF-A0A2R5LA72-F1
#
_cell.length_a   1.000
_cell.length_b   1.000
_cell.length_c   1.000
_cell.angle_alpha   90.00
_cell.angle_beta   90.00
_cell.angle_gamma   90.00
#
_symmetry.space_group_name_H-M   'P 1'
#
loop_
_entity.id
_entity.type
_entity.pdbx_description
1 polymer ?
#
loop_
_entity_poly.entity_id
_entity_poly.type
_entity_poly.pdbx_seq_one_letter_code
_entity_poly.pdbx_strand_id
1 'polypeptide(L)'
;MLSLVVFLAGSFFVATAHADCQDGPYDAKKSIVGPGTGKYYLVKSTFKQDISCLYMVPPNAGTAFPAPYPFGYKKNNGEWVSTTGTVDGDGPNILDSDAGFGATNTTLLYSDYKECDVGLFHGGNVGGPHLELFQHSDATKGSEGLKCCEDRFQDQLKKMGKTDKDVVQVNKDCSYPAQD
;
A
#
# COMPACT_ATOMS: atom_id res chain seq x y z
N MET A 1 -14.42 -66.10 -0.23
CA MET A 1 -13.48 -65.06 0.19
C MET A 1 -13.52 -63.95 -0.84
N LEU A 2 -14.26 -62.87 -0.59
CA LEU A 2 -14.17 -61.64 -1.38
C LEU A 2 -13.31 -60.66 -0.57
N SER A 3 -12.12 -60.36 -1.06
CA SER A 3 -11.25 -59.33 -0.49
C SER A 3 -11.78 -57.95 -0.87
N LEU A 4 -12.13 -57.16 0.14
CA LEU A 4 -12.47 -55.74 -0.01
C LEU A 4 -11.16 -54.94 0.04
N VAL A 5 -10.76 -54.36 -1.10
CA VAL A 5 -9.64 -53.41 -1.15
C VAL A 5 -10.21 -52.02 -0.94
N VAL A 6 -9.96 -51.43 0.23
CA VAL A 6 -10.31 -50.04 0.54
C VAL A 6 -9.15 -49.15 0.10
N PHE A 7 -9.34 -48.43 -1.01
CA PHE A 7 -8.46 -47.34 -1.42
C PHE A 7 -8.71 -46.13 -0.52
N LEU A 8 -7.83 -45.90 0.45
CA LEU A 8 -7.72 -44.64 1.19
C LEU A 8 -7.10 -43.60 0.26
N ALA A 9 -7.92 -42.94 -0.55
CA ALA A 9 -7.55 -41.69 -1.21
C ALA A 9 -7.45 -40.60 -0.13
N GLY A 10 -6.25 -40.44 0.44
CA GLY A 10 -5.92 -39.37 1.36
C GLY A 10 -6.05 -38.02 0.65
N SER A 11 -7.15 -37.32 0.91
CA SER A 11 -7.30 -35.92 0.56
C SER A 11 -6.31 -35.11 1.39
N PHE A 12 -5.14 -34.82 0.83
CA PHE A 12 -4.28 -33.74 1.33
C PHE A 12 -5.00 -32.42 1.06
N PHE A 13 -5.98 -32.09 1.89
CA PHE A 13 -6.39 -30.71 2.07
C PHE A 13 -5.22 -30.02 2.75
N VAL A 14 -4.35 -29.42 1.93
CA VAL A 14 -3.39 -28.44 2.42
C VAL A 14 -4.25 -27.28 2.92
N ALA A 15 -4.56 -27.29 4.21
CA ALA A 15 -5.10 -26.14 4.89
C ALA A 15 -4.00 -25.07 4.84
N THR A 16 -4.02 -24.24 3.82
CA THR A 16 -3.27 -23.00 3.82
C THR A 16 -3.85 -22.19 4.97
N ALA A 17 -3.12 -22.13 6.08
CA ALA A 17 -3.37 -21.16 7.12
C ALA A 17 -3.24 -19.79 6.45
N HIS A 18 -4.37 -19.19 6.08
CA HIS A 18 -4.41 -17.79 5.74
C HIS A 18 -3.93 -17.06 6.99
N ALA A 19 -2.88 -16.27 6.87
CA ALA A 19 -2.52 -15.34 7.92
C ALA A 19 -3.79 -14.56 8.30
N ASP A 20 -4.05 -14.39 9.59
CA ASP A 20 -5.28 -13.78 10.08
C ASP A 20 -5.18 -12.25 9.86
N CYS A 21 -5.31 -11.85 8.59
CA CYS A 21 -5.16 -10.48 8.14
C CYS A 21 -6.30 -9.65 8.72
N GLN A 22 -6.00 -8.82 9.72
CA GLN A 22 -7.00 -8.04 10.44
C GLN A 22 -7.86 -7.23 9.48
N ASP A 23 -9.17 -7.42 9.57
CA ASP A 23 -10.15 -6.60 8.87
C ASP A 23 -10.41 -5.29 9.63
N GLY A 24 -10.90 -4.28 8.90
CA GLY A 24 -11.21 -2.96 9.45
C GLY A 24 -12.39 -2.93 10.43
N PRO A 25 -12.80 -1.73 10.89
CA PRO A 25 -12.48 -0.42 10.30
C PRO A 25 -11.03 0.01 10.54
N TYR A 26 -10.44 0.66 9.54
CA TYR A 26 -9.08 1.19 9.64
C TYR A 26 -9.09 2.65 10.08
N ASP A 27 -8.07 3.04 10.83
CA ASP A 27 -7.84 4.42 11.27
C ASP A 27 -6.76 5.07 10.39
N ALA A 28 -7.17 6.03 9.58
CA ALA A 28 -6.29 6.76 8.67
C ALA A 28 -5.17 7.48 9.40
N LYS A 29 -5.42 8.14 10.53
CA LYS A 29 -4.39 8.86 11.29
C LYS A 29 -3.35 7.90 11.85
N LYS A 30 -3.78 6.72 12.30
CA LYS A 30 -2.88 5.67 12.74
C LYS A 30 -2.03 5.10 11.60
N SER A 31 -2.62 4.91 10.42
CA SER A 31 -1.89 4.47 9.21
C SER A 31 -0.88 5.51 8.73
N ILE A 32 -1.28 6.80 8.68
CA ILE A 32 -0.40 7.92 8.30
C ILE A 32 0.85 8.00 9.20
N VAL A 33 0.70 7.79 10.50
CA VAL A 33 1.85 7.78 11.44
C VAL A 33 2.65 6.48 11.31
N GLY A 34 1.96 5.35 11.17
CA GLY A 34 2.59 4.03 11.06
C GLY A 34 3.49 3.73 12.27
N PRO A 35 4.70 3.18 12.05
CA PRO A 35 5.73 3.02 13.08
C PRO A 35 6.25 4.32 13.70
N GLY A 36 5.95 5.49 13.12
CA GLY A 36 6.39 6.81 13.59
C GLY A 36 7.79 7.23 13.15
N THR A 37 8.49 6.40 12.36
CA THR A 37 9.80 6.67 11.74
C THR A 37 9.90 5.94 10.41
N GLY A 38 10.85 6.29 9.56
CA GLY A 38 11.13 5.58 8.31
C GLY A 38 10.53 6.24 7.08
N LYS A 39 10.21 5.45 6.06
CA LYS A 39 9.58 5.91 4.81
C LYS A 39 8.53 4.91 4.36
N TYR A 40 7.51 5.39 3.68
CA TYR A 40 6.61 4.55 2.89
C TYR A 40 6.92 4.72 1.40
N TYR A 41 6.96 3.62 0.68
CA TYR A 41 7.20 3.56 -0.76
C TYR A 41 5.95 3.10 -1.48
N LEU A 42 5.54 3.81 -2.52
CA LEU A 42 4.53 3.29 -3.43
C LEU A 42 5.17 2.16 -4.26
N VAL A 43 4.70 0.93 -4.06
CA VAL A 43 5.28 -0.26 -4.69
C VAL A 43 4.51 -0.63 -5.95
N LYS A 44 3.17 -0.65 -5.85
CA LYS A 44 2.26 -0.99 -6.95
C LYS A 44 1.14 0.04 -7.02
N SER A 45 0.75 0.42 -8.24
CA SER A 45 -0.45 1.22 -8.47
C SER A 45 -1.14 0.78 -9.76
N THR A 46 -2.46 0.92 -9.81
CA THR A 46 -3.21 0.81 -11.09
C THR A 46 -3.36 2.16 -11.79
N PHE A 47 -2.85 3.24 -11.19
CA PHE A 47 -2.75 4.54 -11.83
C PHE A 47 -1.51 4.57 -12.74
N LYS A 48 -1.72 4.94 -14.01
CA LYS A 48 -0.62 5.13 -14.96
C LYS A 48 -0.09 6.55 -14.80
N GLN A 49 1.07 6.68 -14.17
CA GLN A 49 1.72 7.95 -13.90
C GLN A 49 3.11 8.02 -14.52
N ASP A 50 3.53 9.23 -14.94
CA ASP A 50 4.84 9.52 -15.53
C ASP A 50 5.93 9.77 -14.47
N ILE A 51 5.84 9.04 -13.36
CA ILE A 51 6.78 9.11 -12.23
C ILE A 51 7.06 7.72 -11.69
N SER A 52 8.21 7.58 -11.02
CA SER A 52 8.68 6.35 -10.39
C SER A 52 9.23 6.64 -8.99
N CYS A 53 9.46 5.60 -8.21
CA CYS A 53 10.12 5.72 -6.91
C CYS A 53 9.46 6.74 -5.96
N LEU A 54 8.12 6.79 -5.96
CA LEU A 54 7.40 7.66 -5.04
C LEU A 54 7.60 7.16 -3.61
N TYR A 55 8.01 8.07 -2.74
CA TYR A 55 8.14 7.84 -1.31
C TYR A 55 7.55 9.00 -0.51
N MET A 56 7.15 8.71 0.71
CA MET A 56 6.71 9.69 1.70
C MET A 56 7.37 9.42 3.05
N VAL A 57 7.55 10.47 3.83
CA VAL A 57 8.03 10.39 5.21
C VAL A 57 6.83 10.64 6.13
N PRO A 58 6.45 9.66 6.98
CA PRO A 58 5.30 9.81 7.85
C PRO A 58 5.56 10.91 8.91
N PRO A 59 4.53 11.66 9.34
CA PRO A 59 4.63 12.55 10.49
C PRO A 59 4.99 11.78 11.76
N ASN A 60 5.73 12.44 12.66
CA ASN A 60 6.07 11.86 13.97
C ASN A 60 4.81 11.59 14.81
N ALA A 61 4.86 10.58 15.67
CA ALA A 61 3.80 10.33 16.64
C ALA A 61 3.52 11.56 17.51
N GLY A 62 2.24 11.90 17.70
CA GLY A 62 1.81 13.07 18.46
C GLY A 62 1.77 14.38 17.65
N THR A 63 2.12 14.36 16.36
CA THR A 63 1.91 15.51 15.47
C THR A 63 0.41 15.83 15.36
N ALA A 64 0.06 17.11 15.43
CA ALA A 64 -1.31 17.55 15.22
C ALA A 64 -1.69 17.48 13.74
N PHE A 65 -2.91 17.04 13.45
CA PHE A 65 -3.46 17.01 12.10
C PHE A 65 -4.31 18.26 11.82
N PRO A 66 -4.32 18.78 10.58
CA PRO A 66 -3.54 18.33 9.42
C PRO A 66 -2.04 18.56 9.60
N ALA A 67 -1.23 17.59 9.16
CA ALA A 67 0.21 17.57 9.36
C ALA A 67 0.96 17.76 8.03
N PRO A 68 2.07 18.52 8.00
CA PRO A 68 2.95 18.53 6.85
C PRO A 68 3.67 17.17 6.74
N TYR A 69 3.88 16.68 5.53
CA TYR A 69 4.66 15.47 5.30
C TYR A 69 5.58 15.63 4.09
N PRO A 70 6.89 15.35 4.23
CA PRO A 70 7.80 15.32 3.09
C PRO A 70 7.51 14.14 2.18
N PHE A 71 7.59 14.36 0.87
CA PHE A 71 7.52 13.29 -0.12
C PHE A 71 8.38 13.60 -1.33
N GLY A 72 8.67 12.58 -2.12
CA GLY A 72 9.43 12.74 -3.35
C GLY A 72 9.19 11.61 -4.32
N TYR A 73 9.65 11.83 -5.55
CA TYR A 73 9.55 10.87 -6.64
C TYR A 73 10.59 11.18 -7.70
N LYS A 74 10.83 10.22 -8.58
CA LYS A 74 11.74 10.34 -9.71
C LYS A 74 10.95 10.51 -11.00
N LYS A 75 11.18 11.60 -11.70
CA LYS A 75 10.61 11.87 -13.03
C LYS A 75 11.19 10.91 -14.07
N ASN A 76 10.51 10.76 -15.21
CA ASN A 76 10.98 9.94 -16.33
C ASN A 76 12.36 10.35 -16.89
N ASN A 77 12.76 11.61 -16.75
CA ASN A 77 14.10 12.10 -17.14
C ASN A 77 15.20 11.71 -16.13
N GLY A 78 14.86 11.02 -15.04
CA GLY A 78 15.77 10.60 -13.98
C GLY A 78 15.99 11.61 -12.85
N GLU A 79 15.41 12.80 -12.94
CA GLU A 79 15.50 13.86 -11.93
C GLU A 79 14.65 13.50 -10.70
N TRP A 80 15.20 13.72 -9.51
CA TRP A 80 14.48 13.60 -8.26
C TRP A 80 13.76 14.91 -7.92
N VAL A 81 12.49 14.79 -7.56
CA VAL A 81 11.71 15.86 -6.94
C VAL A 81 11.51 15.52 -5.47
N SER A 82 11.66 16.53 -4.62
CA SER A 82 11.30 16.47 -3.21
C SER A 82 10.49 17.71 -2.87
N THR A 83 9.38 17.54 -2.15
CA THR A 83 8.48 18.61 -1.74
C THR A 83 7.77 18.23 -0.43
N THR A 84 6.86 19.06 0.02
CA THR A 84 6.04 18.82 1.21
C THR A 84 4.57 18.97 0.86
N GLY A 85 3.79 17.95 1.20
CA GLY A 85 2.34 17.96 1.14
C GLY A 85 1.73 18.20 2.52
N THR A 86 0.41 18.21 2.60
CA THR A 86 -0.35 18.23 3.86
C THR A 86 -1.27 17.02 3.90
N VAL A 87 -1.30 16.32 5.03
CA VAL A 87 -2.11 15.12 5.22
C VAL A 87 -3.01 15.24 6.46
N ASP A 88 -4.23 14.70 6.37
CA ASP A 88 -5.17 14.50 7.47
C ASP A 88 -5.80 13.11 7.35
N GLY A 89 -6.55 12.68 8.36
CA GLY A 89 -7.29 11.43 8.34
C GLY A 89 -8.70 11.57 8.92
N ASP A 90 -9.66 10.96 8.24
CA ASP A 90 -11.06 10.88 8.66
C ASP A 90 -11.60 9.44 8.45
N GLY A 91 -11.80 8.72 9.56
CA GLY A 91 -12.13 7.30 9.52
C GLY A 91 -11.08 6.51 8.73
N PRO A 92 -11.46 5.75 7.69
CA PRO A 92 -10.51 5.02 6.83
C PRO A 92 -9.91 5.88 5.71
N ASN A 93 -10.23 7.17 5.62
CA ASN A 93 -9.80 8.04 4.52
C ASN A 93 -8.55 8.83 4.91
N ILE A 94 -7.48 8.67 4.15
CA ILE A 94 -6.29 9.52 4.19
C ILE A 94 -6.55 10.67 3.22
N LEU A 95 -6.56 11.90 3.72
CA LEU A 95 -6.81 13.11 2.94
C LEU A 95 -5.48 13.81 2.70
N ASP A 96 -5.10 13.98 1.45
CA ASP A 96 -3.81 14.56 1.06
C ASP A 96 -4.05 15.80 0.18
N SER A 97 -3.18 16.79 0.29
CA SER A 97 -3.15 17.95 -0.59
C SER A 97 -1.72 18.42 -0.84
N ASP A 98 -1.33 18.43 -2.12
CA ASP A 98 -0.06 18.98 -2.59
C ASP A 98 -0.23 19.73 -3.94
N ALA A 99 0.81 20.45 -4.36
CA ALA A 99 0.77 21.26 -5.58
C ALA A 99 0.80 20.43 -6.88
N GLY A 100 1.28 19.19 -6.83
CA GLY A 100 1.37 18.26 -7.96
C GLY A 100 0.07 17.48 -8.18
N PHE A 101 -0.41 16.76 -7.16
CA PHE A 101 -1.59 15.89 -7.29
C PHE A 101 -2.90 16.59 -6.92
N GLY A 102 -2.85 17.70 -6.18
CA GLY A 102 -4.01 18.41 -5.67
C GLY A 102 -4.61 17.73 -4.44
N ALA A 103 -5.87 18.07 -4.12
CA ALA A 103 -6.58 17.44 -3.01
C ALA A 103 -7.06 16.03 -3.39
N THR A 104 -6.49 15.00 -2.76
CA THR A 104 -6.77 13.59 -3.01
C THR A 104 -7.23 12.88 -1.74
N ASN A 105 -7.82 11.71 -1.90
CA ASN A 105 -8.27 10.84 -0.82
C ASN A 105 -7.87 9.40 -1.16
N THR A 106 -7.24 8.73 -0.20
CA THR A 106 -7.03 7.28 -0.22
C THR A 106 -7.91 6.61 0.82
N THR A 107 -8.88 5.81 0.39
CA THR A 107 -9.66 4.95 1.29
C THR A 107 -8.87 3.67 1.59
N LEU A 108 -8.54 3.44 2.86
CA LEU A 108 -7.84 2.24 3.32
C LEU A 108 -8.70 0.98 3.15
N LEU A 109 -8.13 -0.01 2.47
CA LEU A 109 -8.67 -1.37 2.34
C LEU A 109 -7.97 -2.35 3.29
N TYR A 110 -6.72 -2.05 3.64
CA TYR A 110 -5.93 -2.78 4.63
C TYR A 110 -4.80 -1.90 5.15
N SER A 111 -4.52 -2.00 6.44
CA SER A 111 -3.34 -1.44 7.08
C SER A 111 -2.99 -2.33 8.26
N ASP A 112 -1.73 -2.76 8.36
CA ASP A 112 -1.20 -3.37 9.57
C ASP A 112 -0.61 -2.32 10.54
N TYR A 113 -0.68 -1.03 10.14
CA TYR A 113 -0.10 0.13 10.80
C TYR A 113 1.42 0.05 10.99
N LYS A 114 2.11 -0.81 10.22
CA LYS A 114 3.53 -1.11 10.42
C LYS A 114 4.28 -1.30 9.11
N GLU A 115 4.01 -2.38 8.39
CA GLU A 115 4.80 -2.79 7.24
C GLU A 115 4.22 -2.30 5.91
N CYS A 116 2.90 -2.12 5.82
CA CYS A 116 2.28 -1.77 4.54
C CYS A 116 0.83 -1.32 4.66
N ASP A 117 0.37 -0.68 3.60
CA ASP A 117 -0.99 -0.18 3.45
C ASP A 117 -1.49 -0.48 2.04
N VAL A 118 -2.78 -0.77 1.92
CA VAL A 118 -3.49 -0.97 0.65
C VAL A 118 -4.69 -0.04 0.63
N GLY A 119 -4.84 0.74 -0.44
CA GLY A 119 -5.90 1.73 -0.50
C GLY A 119 -6.41 2.01 -1.91
N LEU A 120 -7.57 2.65 -1.98
CA LEU A 120 -8.15 3.21 -3.20
C LEU A 120 -7.89 4.71 -3.24
N PHE A 121 -6.94 5.11 -4.06
CA PHE A 121 -6.55 6.49 -4.31
C PHE A 121 -7.49 7.15 -5.33
N HIS A 122 -8.00 8.33 -5.00
CA HIS A 122 -8.85 9.11 -5.90
C HIS A 122 -8.84 10.61 -5.61
N GLY A 123 -9.33 11.41 -6.57
CA GLY A 123 -9.51 12.86 -6.44
C GLY A 123 -8.49 13.65 -7.24
N GLY A 124 -8.34 14.93 -6.87
CA GLY A 124 -7.38 15.86 -7.47
C GLY A 124 -7.36 15.84 -9.00
N ASN A 125 -6.15 15.88 -9.55
CA ASN A 125 -5.89 15.84 -11.00
C ASN A 125 -5.80 14.40 -11.55
N VAL A 126 -6.06 13.38 -10.73
CA VAL A 126 -5.74 11.97 -11.00
C VAL A 126 -6.98 11.09 -11.21
N GLY A 127 -8.17 11.53 -10.83
CA GLY A 127 -9.42 10.77 -11.01
C GLY A 127 -9.51 9.61 -10.04
N GLY A 128 -9.93 8.42 -10.48
CA GLY A 128 -9.95 7.20 -9.66
C GLY A 128 -11.31 6.49 -9.58
N PRO A 129 -11.43 5.41 -8.80
CA PRO A 129 -10.43 4.91 -7.86
C PRO A 129 -9.30 4.11 -8.51
N HIS A 130 -8.08 4.33 -8.03
CA HIS A 130 -6.89 3.57 -8.37
C HIS A 130 -6.42 2.78 -7.17
N LEU A 131 -6.16 1.49 -7.34
CA LEU A 131 -5.65 0.64 -6.28
C LEU A 131 -4.15 0.85 -6.10
N GLU A 132 -3.71 1.03 -4.86
CA GLU A 132 -2.31 1.27 -4.49
C GLU A 132 -1.85 0.35 -3.35
N LEU A 133 -0.58 -0.05 -3.39
CA LEU A 133 0.10 -0.75 -2.30
C LEU A 133 1.34 0.05 -1.89
N PHE A 134 1.35 0.48 -0.64
CA PHE A 134 2.48 1.12 0.02
C PHE A 134 3.20 0.13 0.91
N GLN A 135 4.52 0.22 0.96
CA GLN A 135 5.36 -0.59 1.82
C GLN A 135 6.29 0.30 2.63
N HIS A 136 6.36 0.06 3.92
CA HIS A 136 7.28 0.71 4.84
C HIS A 136 8.73 0.28 4.59
N SER A 137 9.69 1.16 4.87
CA SER A 137 11.12 0.93 4.64
C SER A 137 11.68 -0.25 5.43
N ASP A 138 11.08 -0.55 6.58
CA ASP A 138 11.52 -1.64 7.47
C ASP A 138 10.72 -2.94 7.24
N ALA A 139 9.80 -2.96 6.27
CA ALA A 139 9.00 -4.14 5.98
C ALA A 139 9.89 -5.29 5.52
N THR A 140 9.72 -6.44 6.18
CA THR A 140 10.53 -7.62 5.88
C THR A 140 9.92 -8.42 4.74
N LYS A 141 10.72 -8.73 3.72
CA LYS A 141 10.24 -9.54 2.58
C LYS A 141 9.72 -10.89 3.07
N GLY A 142 8.45 -11.19 2.76
CA GLY A 142 7.81 -12.45 3.10
C GLY A 142 7.26 -12.53 4.53
N SER A 143 7.27 -11.41 5.28
CA SER A 143 6.54 -11.28 6.53
C SER A 143 5.05 -11.54 6.34
N GLU A 144 4.36 -11.87 7.43
CA GLU A 144 2.91 -12.08 7.41
C GLU A 144 2.16 -10.77 7.09
N GLY A 145 2.62 -9.62 7.62
CA GLY A 145 2.01 -8.32 7.34
C GLY A 145 2.07 -7.95 5.87
N LEU A 146 3.25 -8.10 5.25
CA LEU A 146 3.41 -7.84 3.81
C LEU A 146 2.60 -8.80 2.94
N LYS A 147 2.54 -10.10 3.29
CA LYS A 147 1.67 -11.07 2.60
C LYS A 147 0.21 -10.65 2.64
N CYS A 148 -0.27 -10.18 3.80
CA CYS A 148 -1.63 -9.67 3.92
C CYS A 148 -1.89 -8.48 2.97
N CYS A 149 -0.97 -7.53 2.86
CA CYS A 149 -1.12 -6.43 1.90
C CYS A 149 -1.13 -6.93 0.45
N GLU A 150 -0.25 -7.86 0.10
CA GLU A 150 -0.20 -8.44 -1.24
C GLU A 150 -1.50 -9.18 -1.59
N ASP A 151 -2.04 -9.97 -0.67
CA ASP A 151 -3.30 -10.70 -0.84
C ASP A 151 -4.48 -9.72 -0.96
N ARG A 152 -4.57 -8.71 -0.08
CA ARG A 152 -5.64 -7.69 -0.11
C ARG A 152 -5.60 -6.86 -1.38
N PHE A 153 -4.41 -6.52 -1.87
CA PHE A 153 -4.24 -5.86 -3.16
C PHE A 153 -4.74 -6.76 -4.30
N GLN A 154 -4.34 -8.03 -4.34
CA GLN A 154 -4.74 -8.94 -5.41
C GLN A 154 -6.25 -9.23 -5.41
N ASP A 155 -6.84 -9.38 -4.23
CA ASP A 155 -8.29 -9.54 -4.09
C ASP A 155 -9.05 -8.31 -4.58
N GLN A 156 -8.57 -7.10 -4.23
CA GLN A 156 -9.19 -5.89 -4.72
C GLN A 156 -8.99 -5.71 -6.23
N LEU A 157 -7.82 -6.04 -6.77
CA LEU A 157 -7.54 -5.98 -8.20
C LEU A 157 -8.55 -6.82 -8.99
N LYS A 158 -8.82 -8.04 -8.54
CA LYS A 158 -9.84 -8.94 -9.10
C LYS A 158 -11.25 -8.36 -8.96
N LYS A 159 -11.61 -7.82 -7.79
CA LYS A 159 -12.93 -7.17 -7.57
C LYS A 159 -13.16 -5.99 -8.51
N MET A 160 -12.09 -5.29 -8.89
CA MET A 160 -12.14 -4.19 -9.87
C MET A 160 -12.16 -4.67 -11.33
N GLY A 161 -12.15 -6.00 -11.58
CA GLY A 161 -12.08 -6.56 -12.92
C GLY A 161 -10.75 -6.31 -13.64
N LYS A 162 -9.70 -5.97 -12.88
CA LYS A 162 -8.35 -5.70 -13.38
C LYS A 162 -7.45 -6.93 -13.24
N THR A 163 -6.32 -6.90 -13.94
CA THR A 163 -5.29 -7.95 -13.92
C THR A 163 -3.92 -7.34 -13.64
N ASP A 164 -2.88 -8.17 -13.46
CA ASP A 164 -1.51 -7.68 -13.27
C ASP A 164 -0.99 -6.82 -14.45
N LYS A 165 -1.60 -6.93 -15.64
CA LYS A 165 -1.27 -6.06 -16.79
C LYS A 165 -1.70 -4.61 -16.60
N ASP A 166 -2.63 -4.38 -15.69
CA ASP A 166 -3.13 -3.06 -15.33
C ASP A 166 -2.33 -2.42 -14.18
N VAL A 167 -1.36 -3.15 -13.63
CA VAL A 167 -0.54 -2.74 -12.49
C VAL A 167 0.82 -2.24 -12.96
N VAL A 168 1.21 -1.08 -12.46
CA VAL A 168 2.55 -0.51 -12.62
C VAL A 168 3.37 -0.79 -11.36
N GLN A 169 4.58 -1.32 -11.54
CA GLN A 169 5.56 -1.46 -10.46
C GLN A 169 6.30 -0.12 -10.31
N VAL A 170 5.90 0.67 -9.32
CA VAL A 170 6.36 2.06 -9.15
C VAL A 170 7.77 2.13 -8.54
N ASN A 171 8.14 1.18 -7.68
CA ASN A 171 9.43 1.15 -6.99
C ASN A 171 10.53 0.37 -7.74
N LYS A 172 10.36 0.09 -9.03
CA LYS A 172 11.33 -0.69 -9.81
C LYS A 172 12.65 0.09 -9.99
N ASP A 173 13.77 -0.58 -9.69
CA ASP A 173 15.14 -0.05 -9.85
C ASP A 173 15.38 1.29 -9.10
N CYS A 174 14.70 1.46 -7.96
CA CYS A 174 14.78 2.67 -7.16
C CYS A 174 15.93 2.63 -6.15
N SER A 175 16.77 3.66 -6.19
CA SER A 175 17.72 4.00 -5.13
C SER A 175 17.24 5.31 -4.49
N TYR A 176 16.51 5.18 -3.39
CA TYR A 176 15.88 6.32 -2.71
C TYR A 176 16.93 7.22 -2.05
N PRO A 177 16.72 8.55 -2.02
CA PRO A 177 17.59 9.46 -1.28
C PRO A 177 17.69 9.08 0.20
N ALA A 178 18.84 9.36 0.82
CA ALA A 178 19.03 9.19 2.26
C ALA A 178 18.06 10.07 3.07
N GLN A 179 17.86 9.77 4.36
CA GLN A 179 17.21 10.70 5.29
C GLN A 179 18.26 11.73 5.72
N ASP A 180 17.90 13.01 5.66
CA ASP A 180 18.63 14.09 6.34
C ASP A 180 18.18 14.18 7.80
#